data_AF-C2G4H1-F1
#
_entry.id   AF-C2G4H1-F1
#
_cell.length_a   1.000
_cell.length_b   1.000
_cell.length_c   1.000
_cell.angle_alpha   90.00
_cell.angle_beta   90.00
_cell.angle_gamma   90.00
#
_symmetry.space_group_name_H-M   'P 1'
#
loop_
_entity.id
_entity.type
_entity.pdbx_description
1 polymer ?
#
loop_
_entity_poly.entity_id
_entity_poly.type
_entity_poly.pdbx_seq_one_letter_code
_entity_poly.pdbx_strand_id
1 'polypeptide(L)'
;MDHFLESNNSSITGVIALDVNEDELKARIAKRQEISGRADDAADKLTKRIEEYFEKTILVLPYYEAQDKLSKVNGIGDIDSIFGELTQIIDQY
;
A
#
# COMPACT_ATOMS: atom_id res chain seq x y z
N MET A 1 8.30 -5.65 14.50
CA MET A 1 8.18 -4.18 14.32
C MET A 1 7.52 -3.57 15.54
N ASP A 2 6.37 -4.07 15.95
CA ASP A 2 5.62 -3.58 17.13
C ASP A 2 6.46 -3.61 18.43
N HIS A 3 7.09 -4.73 18.77
CA HIS A 3 8.01 -4.80 19.92
C HIS A 3 9.20 -3.81 19.85
N PHE A 4 9.67 -3.48 18.65
CA PHE A 4 10.74 -2.50 18.49
C PHE A 4 10.22 -1.08 18.73
N LEU A 5 9.00 -0.76 18.28
CA LEU A 5 8.37 0.52 18.55
C LEU A 5 8.05 0.69 20.04
N GLU A 6 7.56 -0.36 20.70
CA GLU A 6 7.35 -0.37 22.15
C GLU A 6 8.63 -0.06 22.91
N SER A 7 9.78 -0.62 22.49
CA SER A 7 11.09 -0.32 23.10
C SER A 7 11.51 1.15 22.95
N ASN A 8 10.90 1.88 22.01
CA ASN A 8 11.11 3.31 21.77
C ASN A 8 9.95 4.18 22.29
N ASN A 9 9.06 3.65 23.15
CA ASN A 9 7.85 4.34 23.62
C ASN A 9 6.94 4.83 22.49
N SER A 10 6.86 4.09 21.39
CA SER A 10 6.01 4.39 20.24
C SER A 10 5.11 3.20 19.90
N SER A 11 4.06 3.43 19.13
CA SER A 11 3.17 2.38 18.65
C SER A 11 2.62 2.73 17.28
N ILE A 12 2.10 1.73 16.57
CA ILE A 12 1.36 1.96 15.33
C ILE A 12 -0.06 2.37 15.70
N THR A 13 -0.39 3.62 15.41
CA THR A 13 -1.73 4.20 15.61
C THR A 13 -2.72 3.71 14.56
N GLY A 14 -2.26 3.53 13.32
CA GLY A 14 -3.10 3.11 12.21
C GLY A 14 -2.31 2.65 11.00
N VAL A 15 -2.96 1.86 10.15
CA VAL A 15 -2.48 1.38 8.86
C VAL A 15 -3.51 1.76 7.81
N ILE A 16 -3.09 2.47 6.77
CA ILE A 16 -3.96 2.85 5.66
C ILE A 16 -3.56 2.04 4.44
N ALA A 17 -4.46 1.19 3.96
CA ALA A 17 -4.25 0.36 2.77
C ALA A 17 -5.00 0.96 1.58
N LEU A 18 -4.25 1.39 0.55
CA LEU A 18 -4.82 1.75 -0.74
C LEU A 18 -5.14 0.47 -1.50
N ASP A 19 -6.42 0.18 -1.62
CA ASP A 19 -6.94 -1.00 -2.33
C ASP A 19 -6.99 -0.71 -3.84
N VAL A 20 -6.24 -1.49 -4.60
CA VAL A 20 -6.11 -1.39 -6.04
C VAL A 20 -6.13 -2.80 -6.60
N ASN A 21 -6.97 -3.05 -7.60
CA ASN A 21 -7.02 -4.35 -8.24
C ASN A 21 -5.74 -4.65 -9.04
N GLU A 22 -5.50 -5.93 -9.28
CA GLU A 22 -4.27 -6.41 -9.94
C GLU A 22 -4.07 -5.81 -11.34
N ASP A 23 -5.14 -5.64 -12.10
CA ASP A 23 -5.10 -5.10 -13.46
C ASP A 23 -4.64 -3.63 -13.48
N GLU A 24 -5.17 -2.81 -12.58
CA GLU A 24 -4.76 -1.40 -12.42
C GLU A 24 -3.32 -1.30 -11.90
N LEU A 25 -2.91 -2.18 -10.98
CA LEU A 25 -1.52 -2.29 -10.53
C LEU A 25 -0.57 -2.58 -11.69
N LYS A 26 -0.89 -3.57 -12.53
CA LYS A 26 -0.12 -3.91 -13.74
C LYS A 26 -0.04 -2.73 -14.70
N ALA A 27 -1.17 -2.08 -14.99
CA ALA A 27 -1.23 -0.92 -15.87
C ALA A 27 -0.36 0.24 -15.37
N ARG A 28 -0.41 0.57 -14.08
CA ARG A 28 0.38 1.65 -13.47
C ARG A 28 1.87 1.38 -13.54
N ILE A 29 2.31 0.14 -13.31
CA ILE A 29 3.74 -0.16 -13.35
C ILE A 29 4.26 -0.20 -14.79
N ALA A 30 3.49 -0.74 -15.75
CA ALA A 30 3.83 -0.67 -17.17
C ALA A 30 4.00 0.79 -17.64
N LYS A 31 3.09 1.67 -17.23
CA LYS A 31 3.18 3.12 -17.52
C LYS A 31 4.41 3.77 -16.88
N ARG A 32 4.81 3.35 -15.67
CA ARG A 32 6.05 3.83 -15.02
C ARG A 32 7.31 3.39 -15.76
N GLN A 33 7.33 2.17 -16.30
CA GLN A 33 8.43 1.69 -17.13
C GLN A 33 8.61 2.57 -18.37
N GLU A 34 7.51 2.90 -19.05
CA GLU A 34 7.51 3.76 -20.25
C GLU A 34 8.02 5.17 -19.96
N ILE A 35 7.56 5.79 -18.85
CA ILE A 35 7.89 7.18 -18.52
C ILE A 35 9.30 7.34 -17.92
N SER A 36 9.74 6.37 -17.10
CA SER A 36 10.95 6.54 -16.28
C SER A 36 12.20 5.84 -16.84
N GLY A 37 12.06 4.91 -17.79
CA GLY A 37 13.17 4.12 -18.32
C GLY A 37 13.93 3.30 -17.27
N ARG A 38 13.35 3.05 -16.08
CA ARG A 38 14.03 2.36 -14.99
C ARG A 38 14.24 0.88 -15.33
N ALA A 39 15.50 0.44 -15.24
CA ALA A 39 15.90 -0.95 -15.45
C ALA A 39 15.31 -1.94 -14.42
N ASP A 40 14.70 -1.44 -13.34
CA ASP A 40 14.02 -2.25 -12.32
C ASP A 40 12.57 -2.60 -12.67
N ASP A 41 11.99 -1.95 -13.69
CA ASP A 41 10.63 -2.21 -14.19
C ASP A 41 10.64 -3.12 -15.42
N ALA A 42 11.75 -3.82 -15.71
CA ALA A 42 11.76 -4.89 -16.71
C ALA A 42 10.68 -5.94 -16.40
N ALA A 43 9.98 -6.45 -17.42
CA ALA A 43 8.78 -7.28 -17.28
C ALA A 43 8.94 -8.46 -16.29
N ASP A 44 10.12 -9.06 -16.18
CA ASP A 44 10.38 -10.16 -15.24
C ASP A 44 10.42 -9.72 -13.76
N LYS A 45 10.92 -8.50 -13.49
CA LYS A 45 10.94 -7.93 -12.13
C LYS A 45 9.56 -7.41 -11.71
N LEU A 46 8.74 -6.98 -12.67
CA LEU A 46 7.36 -6.56 -12.45
C LEU A 46 6.54 -7.68 -11.80
N THR A 47 6.52 -8.85 -12.44
CA THR A 47 5.75 -10.01 -11.97
C THR A 47 6.18 -10.39 -10.56
N LYS A 48 7.49 -10.44 -10.30
CA LYS A 48 8.02 -10.73 -8.97
C LYS A 48 7.60 -9.72 -7.90
N ARG A 49 7.52 -8.43 -8.24
CA ARG A 49 7.06 -7.39 -7.29
C ARG A 49 5.58 -7.53 -6.97
N ILE A 50 4.76 -7.91 -7.95
CA ILE A 50 3.34 -8.18 -7.75
C ILE A 50 3.16 -9.43 -6.89
N GLU A 51 3.87 -10.51 -7.21
CA GLU A 51 3.88 -11.76 -6.41
C GLU A 51 4.31 -11.49 -4.96
N GLU A 52 5.42 -10.78 -4.72
CA GLU A 52 5.86 -10.47 -3.35
C GLU A 52 4.84 -9.62 -2.58
N TYR A 53 4.12 -8.74 -3.26
CA TYR A 53 3.04 -7.98 -2.62
C TYR A 53 1.91 -8.90 -2.15
N PHE A 54 1.41 -9.77 -3.01
CA PHE A 54 0.30 -10.68 -2.70
C PHE A 54 0.71 -11.85 -1.78
N GLU A 55 1.96 -12.29 -1.81
CA GLU A 55 2.44 -13.39 -0.96
C GLU A 55 2.87 -12.93 0.43
N LYS A 56 3.39 -11.71 0.56
CA LYS A 56 4.04 -11.26 1.81
C LYS A 56 3.42 -10.01 2.39
N THR A 57 3.17 -9.00 1.54
CA THR A 57 2.77 -7.67 2.01
C THR A 57 1.30 -7.65 2.44
N ILE A 58 0.41 -8.28 1.65
CA ILE A 58 -1.02 -8.31 1.95
C ILE A 58 -1.34 -9.08 3.24
N LEU A 59 -0.50 -10.06 3.61
CA LEU A 59 -0.66 -10.86 4.83
C LEU A 59 -0.49 -10.04 6.12
N VAL A 60 0.06 -8.83 6.02
CA VAL A 60 0.17 -7.90 7.15
C VAL A 60 -1.17 -7.22 7.45
N LEU A 61 -2.08 -7.13 6.47
CA LEU A 61 -3.37 -6.45 6.64
C LEU A 61 -4.25 -7.15 7.69
N PRO A 62 -4.47 -8.49 7.67
CA PRO A 62 -5.25 -9.16 8.71
C PRO A 62 -4.72 -8.96 10.13
N TYR A 63 -3.40 -8.81 10.29
CA TYR A 63 -2.78 -8.59 11.60
C TYR A 63 -3.17 -7.23 12.22
N TYR A 64 -3.27 -6.17 11.41
CA TYR A 64 -3.71 -4.85 11.88
C TYR A 64 -5.23 -4.68 11.83
N GLU A 65 -5.94 -5.43 10.98
CA GLU A 65 -7.41 -5.52 10.98
C GLU A 65 -7.91 -6.12 12.30
N ALA A 66 -7.27 -7.19 12.79
CA ALA A 66 -7.58 -7.79 14.09
C ALA A 66 -7.31 -6.87 15.31
N GLN A 67 -6.62 -5.74 15.11
CA GLN A 67 -6.33 -4.74 16.13
C GLN A 67 -7.19 -3.47 15.97
N ASP A 68 -8.16 -3.45 15.05
CA ASP A 68 -8.96 -2.28 14.69
C ASP A 68 -8.11 -1.08 14.22
N LYS A 69 -6.92 -1.36 13.64
CA LYS A 69 -5.98 -0.33 13.16
C LYS A 69 -5.95 -0.18 11.65
N LEU A 70 -6.67 -1.03 10.91
CA LEU A 70 -6.64 -1.02 9.45
C LEU A 70 -7.80 -0.19 8.87
N SER A 71 -7.44 0.81 8.07
CA SER A 71 -8.35 1.58 7.22
C SER A 71 -8.07 1.26 5.75
N LYS A 72 -9.09 0.86 4.99
CA LYS A 72 -8.97 0.60 3.53
C LYS A 72 -9.54 1.79 2.75
N VAL A 73 -8.81 2.23 1.74
CA VAL A 73 -9.17 3.37 0.87
C VAL A 73 -9.12 2.90 -0.58
N ASN A 74 -10.13 3.24 -1.37
CA ASN A 74 -10.09 2.92 -2.80
C ASN A 74 -8.97 3.71 -3.48
N GLY A 75 -7.97 3.02 -4.02
CA GLY A 75 -6.83 3.64 -4.71
C GLY A 75 -7.06 3.86 -6.20
N ILE A 76 -8.28 3.64 -6.71
CA ILE A 76 -8.65 3.81 -8.12
C ILE A 76 -9.58 5.01 -8.27
N GLY A 77 -9.13 6.01 -9.03
CA GLY A 77 -9.92 7.21 -9.29
C GLY A 77 -9.06 8.46 -9.40
N ASP A 78 -9.70 9.59 -9.14
CA ASP A 78 -9.07 10.90 -9.12
C ASP A 78 -8.15 11.08 -7.91
N ILE A 79 -6.98 11.71 -8.14
CA ILE A 79 -5.93 11.84 -7.11
C ILE A 79 -6.38 12.77 -5.98
N ASP A 80 -7.03 13.89 -6.30
CA ASP A 80 -7.45 14.87 -5.30
C ASP A 80 -8.53 14.27 -4.39
N SER A 81 -9.42 13.46 -4.96
CA SER A 81 -10.44 12.72 -4.22
C SER A 81 -9.83 11.69 -3.27
N ILE A 82 -8.88 10.88 -3.75
CA ILE A 82 -8.17 9.88 -2.92
C ILE A 82 -7.38 10.58 -1.82
N PHE A 83 -6.71 11.70 -2.14
CA PHE A 83 -5.98 12.50 -1.15
C PHE A 83 -6.91 13.02 -0.06
N GLY A 84 -8.09 13.52 -0.42
CA GLY A 84 -9.12 13.94 0.53
C GLY A 84 -9.52 12.82 1.49
N GLU A 85 -9.79 11.62 0.99
CA GLU A 85 -10.12 10.45 1.81
C GLU A 85 -8.98 10.07 2.77
N LEU A 86 -7.74 10.05 2.28
CA LEU A 86 -6.56 9.76 3.09
C LEU A 86 -6.43 10.76 4.24
N THR A 87 -6.61 12.05 3.95
CA THR A 87 -6.47 13.11 4.95
C THR A 87 -7.53 12.97 6.04
N GLN A 88 -8.77 12.69 5.66
CA GLN A 88 -9.87 12.47 6.62
C GLN A 88 -9.63 11.28 7.55
N ILE A 89 -8.98 10.21 7.06
CA ILE A 89 -8.63 9.05 7.89
C ILE A 89 -7.48 9.40 8.83
N ILE A 90 -6.47 10.11 8.34
CA ILE A 90 -5.33 10.53 9.15
C ILE A 90 -5.78 11.43 10.31
N ASP A 91 -6.71 12.35 10.06
CA ASP A 91 -7.24 13.27 11.07
C ASP A 91 -8.08 12.58 12.17
N GLN A 92 -8.41 11.30 12.03
CA GLN A 92 -9.13 10.51 13.05
C GLN A 92 -8.19 9.82 14.06
N TYR A 93 -6.89 9.78 13.78
CA TYR A 93 -5.86 9.19 14.66
C TYR A 93 -5.27 10.22 15.62
#